data_AF-A1RTP6-F1
#
_entry.id   AF-A1RTP6-F1
#
_cell.length_a   1.000
_cell.length_b   1.000
_cell.length_c   1.000
_cell.angle_alpha   90.00
_cell.angle_beta   90.00
_cell.angle_gamma   90.00
#
_symmetry.space_group_name_H-M   'P 1'
#
loop_
_entity.id
_entity.type
_entity.pdbx_description
1 polymer ?
#
loop_
_entity_poly.entity_id
_entity_poly.type
_entity_poly.pdbx_seq_one_letter_code
_entity_poly.pdbx_strand_id
1 'polypeptide(L)'
;MESIDMLIAFGLVAAFMLGVYLLSYYFTDVTKQTELQAASKLDAQEILKKIVSSPGSPPGWTDINSVQSLGLADPQLPGQLDSRKLLALAEVSGVTAEANCTINTAGQDYPVTKVGYGVYLWGVPTPQSVDPAVYERILRSLFGDQWNKYDIEIVAKPALNISIMLQSSQVFINIKPPGVYSYDVCYVYWGAGSPVLQQQGLQIIGAYVWSETSQTGKDVKTTWYLRIDVLNTYPYDVNIVGISLGNEFSDRLNKVVRSYCSDSFKYTLPGAPSCLPSCTVTVAYTLNGVTITTSAPVVNTQPSTFNPSCIKLESAVAPQIDCTSGVTDENGYGVASVAGVPKFAWVNARGVMMKSVNYTYGGVGTVSLVGLVARPDAGVYLIHSKLIQNAGRGASLCGCYDPGVSALGLRGLWTYLGGQTVPLLNNVVLNPASSINLADLCQSGDKDRGGCLIPWQWLGRAKFLIAAVERNSNGDPPKCGGIPQEDVIVMPLTGGLPPLYEIRFATWRRWAERRPEALAVSYASALADAGEVTYKVDLWVFRYP
;
A
#
# COMPACT_ATOMS: atom_id res chain seq x y z
N MET A 1 34.29 28.05 -81.53
CA MET A 1 34.19 28.12 -80.06
C MET A 1 32.93 27.43 -79.54
N GLU A 2 31.81 27.39 -80.28
CA GLU A 2 30.56 26.77 -79.83
C GLU A 2 30.60 25.24 -79.57
N SER A 3 31.51 24.48 -80.19
CA SER A 3 31.57 23.01 -80.00
C SER A 3 32.29 22.57 -78.72
N ILE A 4 33.15 23.42 -78.15
CA ILE A 4 33.90 23.11 -76.92
C ILE A 4 33.03 23.42 -75.70
N ASP A 5 32.29 24.53 -75.73
CA ASP A 5 31.36 24.91 -74.65
C ASP A 5 30.22 23.88 -74.52
N MET A 6 29.75 23.32 -75.65
CA MET A 6 28.74 22.27 -75.63
C MET A 6 29.29 20.94 -75.06
N LEU A 7 30.55 20.59 -75.36
CA LEU A 7 31.19 19.39 -74.82
C LEU A 7 31.41 19.50 -73.30
N ILE A 8 31.82 20.68 -72.82
CA ILE A 8 32.00 20.96 -71.39
C ILE A 8 30.65 20.94 -70.67
N ALA A 9 29.60 21.52 -71.26
CA ALA A 9 28.25 21.49 -70.70
C ALA A 9 27.71 20.05 -70.61
N PHE A 10 27.86 19.23 -71.66
CA PHE A 10 27.46 17.82 -71.62
C PHE A 10 28.29 17.00 -70.62
N GLY A 11 29.59 17.27 -70.51
CA GLY A 11 30.47 16.62 -69.53
C GLY A 11 30.06 16.93 -68.08
N LEU A 12 29.74 18.19 -67.78
CA LEU A 12 29.28 18.62 -66.46
C LEU A 12 27.92 18.04 -66.10
N VAL A 13 26.96 18.01 -67.05
CA VAL A 13 25.66 17.40 -66.82
C VAL A 13 25.78 15.89 -66.63
N ALA A 14 26.61 15.21 -67.41
CA ALA A 14 26.86 13.78 -67.24
C ALA A 14 27.54 13.46 -65.89
N ALA A 15 28.52 14.26 -65.47
CA ALA A 15 29.18 14.12 -64.18
C ALA A 15 28.22 14.41 -63.01
N PHE A 16 27.33 15.40 -63.15
CA PHE A 16 26.30 15.69 -62.17
C PHE A 16 25.28 14.56 -62.07
N MET A 17 24.81 14.03 -63.21
CA MET A 17 23.88 12.89 -63.23
C MET A 17 24.53 11.61 -62.68
N LEU A 18 25.81 11.37 -62.96
CA LEU A 18 26.56 10.25 -62.38
C LEU A 18 26.78 10.43 -60.87
N GLY A 19 27.07 11.66 -60.44
CA GLY A 19 27.20 12.03 -59.03
C GLY A 19 25.89 11.88 -58.27
N VAL A 20 24.77 12.33 -58.83
CA VAL A 20 23.42 12.11 -58.29
C VAL A 20 23.09 10.63 -58.28
N TYR A 21 23.40 9.87 -59.33
CA TYR A 21 23.14 8.43 -59.38
C TYR A 21 23.95 7.66 -58.31
N LEU A 22 25.24 7.98 -58.15
CA LEU A 22 26.11 7.39 -57.13
C LEU A 22 25.69 7.79 -55.72
N LEU A 23 25.34 9.07 -55.49
CA LEU A 23 24.80 9.54 -54.21
C LEU A 23 23.45 8.91 -53.93
N SER A 24 22.57 8.77 -54.93
CA SER A 24 21.27 8.11 -54.79
C SER A 24 21.45 6.64 -54.43
N TYR A 25 22.41 5.95 -55.06
CA TYR A 25 22.73 4.55 -54.76
C TYR A 25 23.29 4.40 -53.34
N TYR A 26 24.22 5.28 -52.95
CA TYR A 26 24.80 5.33 -51.60
C TYR A 26 23.74 5.68 -50.54
N PHE A 27 22.86 6.63 -50.82
CA PHE A 27 21.75 6.98 -49.94
C PHE A 27 20.66 5.91 -49.94
N THR A 28 20.42 5.15 -51.02
CA THR A 28 19.50 4.00 -50.98
C THR A 28 20.04 2.84 -50.17
N ASP A 29 21.36 2.64 -50.09
CA ASP A 29 21.95 1.65 -49.18
C ASP A 29 21.96 2.14 -47.72
N VAL A 30 22.11 3.46 -47.48
CA VAL A 30 21.98 4.05 -46.14
C VAL A 30 20.51 4.16 -45.69
N THR A 31 19.57 4.42 -46.59
CA THR A 31 18.12 4.41 -46.32
C THR A 31 17.56 3.00 -46.23
N LYS A 32 18.05 2.03 -47.01
CA LYS A 32 17.76 0.62 -46.77
C LYS A 32 18.39 0.13 -45.48
N GLN A 33 19.55 0.61 -45.06
CA GLN A 33 20.07 0.34 -43.72
C GLN A 33 19.26 1.03 -42.62
N THR A 34 18.63 2.18 -42.84
CA THR A 34 17.74 2.80 -41.85
C THR A 34 16.31 2.21 -41.86
N GLU A 35 15.79 1.73 -43.01
CA GLU A 35 14.51 1.01 -43.11
C GLU A 35 14.62 -0.47 -42.70
N LEU A 36 15.74 -1.16 -42.97
CA LEU A 36 16.02 -2.49 -42.40
C LEU A 36 16.46 -2.39 -40.93
N GLN A 37 17.04 -1.28 -40.48
CA GLN A 37 17.20 -1.04 -39.03
C GLN A 37 15.89 -0.62 -38.36
N ALA A 38 14.91 -0.07 -39.08
CA ALA A 38 13.57 0.16 -38.55
C ALA A 38 12.74 -1.15 -38.51
N ALA A 39 12.95 -2.07 -39.46
CA ALA A 39 12.27 -3.37 -39.46
C ALA A 39 12.92 -4.45 -38.56
N SER A 40 14.13 -4.22 -38.05
CA SER A 40 14.87 -5.15 -37.15
C SER A 40 15.18 -4.59 -35.75
N LYS A 41 14.76 -3.35 -35.46
CA LYS A 41 14.78 -2.79 -34.09
C LYS A 41 13.34 -2.64 -33.62
N LEU A 42 12.80 -3.68 -32.98
CA LEU A 42 11.69 -3.45 -32.06
C LEU A 42 12.21 -2.52 -30.96
N ASP A 43 11.73 -1.28 -30.99
CA ASP A 43 12.06 -0.25 -30.01
C ASP A 43 11.67 -0.76 -28.61
N ALA A 44 12.48 -0.47 -27.57
CA ALA A 44 12.09 -0.79 -26.19
C ALA A 44 10.72 -0.18 -25.87
N GLN A 45 10.33 0.92 -26.52
CA GLN A 45 9.01 1.50 -26.41
C GLN A 45 7.88 0.56 -26.88
N GLU A 46 8.05 -0.16 -28.00
CA GLU A 46 7.05 -1.09 -28.52
C GLU A 46 6.97 -2.37 -27.69
N ILE A 47 8.12 -2.87 -27.23
CA ILE A 47 8.19 -4.03 -26.34
C ILE A 47 7.53 -3.70 -24.99
N LEU A 48 7.87 -2.54 -24.42
CA LEU A 48 7.26 -2.08 -23.17
C LEU A 48 5.75 -1.91 -23.35
N LYS A 49 5.30 -1.29 -24.44
CA LYS A 49 3.88 -1.16 -24.77
C LYS A 49 3.20 -2.53 -24.81
N LYS A 50 3.79 -3.52 -25.51
CA LYS A 50 3.27 -4.90 -25.57
C LYS A 50 3.16 -5.53 -24.18
N ILE A 51 4.17 -5.35 -23.32
CA ILE A 51 4.17 -5.87 -21.94
C ILE A 51 3.05 -5.25 -21.11
N VAL A 52 2.89 -3.92 -21.13
CA VAL A 52 1.91 -3.23 -20.28
C VAL A 52 0.47 -3.31 -20.82
N SER A 53 0.28 -3.51 -22.12
CA SER A 53 -1.05 -3.55 -22.75
C SER A 53 -1.60 -4.94 -23.02
N SER A 54 -0.77 -6.00 -22.90
CA SER A 54 -1.19 -7.37 -23.18
C SER A 54 -1.33 -8.20 -21.89
N PRO A 55 -2.34 -9.08 -21.78
CA PRO A 55 -2.54 -9.88 -20.57
C PRO A 55 -1.56 -11.04 -20.40
N GLY A 56 -0.70 -11.35 -21.37
CA GLY A 56 0.21 -12.49 -21.28
C GLY A 56 -0.53 -13.85 -21.26
N SER A 57 0.24 -14.93 -21.18
CA SER A 57 -0.29 -16.31 -21.23
C SER A 57 0.34 -17.19 -20.14
N PRO A 58 -0.48 -17.89 -19.34
CA PRO A 58 -1.94 -17.81 -19.26
C PRO A 58 -2.45 -16.46 -18.71
N PRO A 59 -3.69 -16.01 -18.97
CA PRO A 59 -4.16 -14.66 -18.61
C PRO A 59 -4.14 -14.28 -17.12
N GLY A 60 -3.96 -15.25 -16.21
CA GLY A 60 -3.89 -15.06 -14.76
C GLY A 60 -2.77 -15.88 -14.13
N TRP A 61 -1.58 -15.84 -14.73
CA TRP A 61 -0.42 -16.56 -14.21
C TRP A 61 -0.06 -16.10 -12.80
N THR A 62 0.31 -17.09 -11.98
CA THR A 62 0.79 -16.92 -10.60
C THR A 62 2.10 -17.69 -10.46
N ASP A 63 2.72 -17.60 -9.30
CA ASP A 63 3.83 -18.40 -8.80
C ASP A 63 3.72 -19.92 -9.03
N ILE A 64 2.49 -20.43 -9.12
CA ILE A 64 2.19 -21.86 -9.23
C ILE A 64 2.11 -22.32 -10.70
N ASN A 65 1.97 -21.40 -11.67
CA ASN A 65 1.69 -21.74 -13.08
C ASN A 65 2.86 -21.41 -14.01
N SER A 66 3.07 -22.23 -15.05
CA SER A 66 4.14 -22.01 -16.02
C SER A 66 3.84 -20.84 -16.96
N VAL A 67 4.67 -19.79 -16.87
CA VAL A 67 4.54 -18.60 -17.73
C VAL A 67 4.98 -18.93 -19.16
N GLN A 68 4.12 -18.62 -20.13
CA GLN A 68 4.36 -18.83 -21.57
C GLN A 68 4.69 -17.52 -22.30
N SER A 69 4.03 -16.42 -21.93
CA SER A 69 4.33 -15.10 -22.49
C SER A 69 4.21 -14.00 -21.44
N LEU A 70 5.09 -13.02 -21.55
CA LEU A 70 5.11 -11.88 -20.64
C LEU A 70 4.09 -10.83 -21.09
N GLY A 71 3.14 -10.55 -20.21
CA GLY A 71 2.17 -9.48 -20.34
C GLY A 71 1.57 -9.20 -18.98
N LEU A 72 1.50 -7.93 -18.63
CA LEU A 72 1.11 -7.46 -17.30
C LEU A 72 -0.29 -6.88 -17.27
N ALA A 73 -0.98 -6.74 -18.39
CA ALA A 73 -2.32 -6.16 -18.38
C ALA A 73 -3.33 -7.08 -17.65
N ASP A 74 -4.29 -6.46 -16.98
CA ASP A 74 -5.46 -7.16 -16.46
C ASP A 74 -6.43 -7.45 -17.63
N PRO A 75 -6.74 -8.73 -17.92
CA PRO A 75 -7.67 -9.08 -18.99
C PRO A 75 -9.10 -8.57 -18.73
N GLN A 76 -9.45 -8.28 -17.48
CA GLN A 76 -10.77 -7.76 -17.10
C GLN A 76 -10.81 -6.23 -17.02
N LEU A 77 -9.66 -5.55 -16.96
CA LEU A 77 -9.55 -4.10 -16.84
C LEU A 77 -8.53 -3.55 -17.86
N PRO A 78 -8.97 -3.29 -19.11
CA PRO A 78 -8.10 -2.78 -20.16
C PRO A 78 -7.40 -1.48 -19.73
N GLY A 79 -6.07 -1.45 -19.85
CA GLY A 79 -5.25 -0.30 -19.46
C GLY A 79 -4.73 -0.33 -18.01
N GLN A 80 -5.08 -1.35 -17.22
CA GLN A 80 -4.50 -1.58 -15.90
C GLN A 80 -3.55 -2.77 -15.88
N LEU A 81 -2.57 -2.75 -14.98
CA LEU A 81 -1.71 -3.89 -14.67
C LEU A 81 -2.43 -4.85 -13.71
N ASP A 82 -2.29 -6.14 -13.96
CA ASP A 82 -2.73 -7.22 -13.08
C ASP A 82 -1.74 -7.36 -11.92
N SER A 83 -2.18 -6.95 -10.73
CA SER A 83 -1.39 -6.98 -9.50
C SER A 83 -0.90 -8.39 -9.14
N ARG A 84 -1.57 -9.46 -9.58
CA ARG A 84 -1.14 -10.85 -9.35
C ARG A 84 0.13 -11.18 -10.14
N LYS A 85 0.22 -10.67 -11.37
CA LYS A 85 1.36 -10.89 -12.26
C LYS A 85 2.57 -10.09 -11.81
N LEU A 86 2.35 -8.88 -11.31
CA LEU A 86 3.40 -8.09 -10.67
C LEU A 86 3.97 -8.81 -9.44
N LEU A 87 3.10 -9.41 -8.62
CA LEU A 87 3.54 -10.21 -7.47
C LEU A 87 4.30 -11.48 -7.89
N ALA A 88 3.81 -12.19 -8.92
CA ALA A 88 4.50 -13.35 -9.48
C ALA A 88 5.88 -12.98 -10.08
N LEU A 89 6.00 -11.83 -10.74
CA LEU A 89 7.31 -11.31 -11.19
C LEU A 89 8.25 -11.04 -10.02
N ALA A 90 7.74 -10.51 -8.92
CA ALA A 90 8.52 -10.26 -7.72
C ALA A 90 9.01 -11.58 -7.10
N GLU A 91 8.19 -12.62 -7.09
CA GLU A 91 8.59 -13.95 -6.61
C GLU A 91 9.65 -14.61 -7.51
N VAL A 92 9.49 -14.51 -8.83
CA VAL A 92 10.46 -14.99 -9.82
C VAL A 92 11.77 -14.18 -9.75
N SER A 93 11.78 -12.97 -9.17
CA SER A 93 13.03 -12.24 -8.89
C SER A 93 13.85 -12.85 -7.74
N GLY A 94 13.21 -13.74 -6.97
CA GLY A 94 13.74 -14.85 -6.17
C GLY A 94 13.91 -14.57 -4.66
N VAL A 95 13.23 -15.35 -3.79
CA VAL A 95 13.49 -15.78 -2.37
C VAL A 95 12.41 -16.77 -1.95
N THR A 96 12.82 -17.70 -1.12
CA THR A 96 11.98 -18.63 -0.36
C THR A 96 10.87 -17.96 0.43
N ALA A 97 9.63 -18.45 0.31
CA ALA A 97 8.57 -18.19 1.27
C ALA A 97 9.13 -18.27 2.71
N GLU A 98 8.97 -17.19 3.49
CA GLU A 98 9.66 -17.03 4.78
C GLU A 98 9.17 -18.02 5.86
N ALA A 99 8.13 -18.81 5.57
CA ALA A 99 7.90 -20.07 6.25
C ALA A 99 6.97 -20.97 5.41
N ASN A 100 7.29 -22.26 5.31
CA ASN A 100 6.34 -23.26 4.84
C ASN A 100 5.43 -23.62 6.03
N CYS A 101 4.26 -23.00 6.13
CA CYS A 101 3.33 -23.30 7.22
C CYS A 101 2.36 -24.42 6.83
N THR A 102 2.02 -25.26 7.79
CA THR A 102 0.95 -26.27 7.67
C THR A 102 -0.14 -26.02 8.69
N ILE A 103 -1.37 -26.37 8.32
CA ILE A 103 -2.46 -26.50 9.29
C ILE A 103 -2.54 -27.96 9.68
N ASN A 104 -2.44 -28.25 10.97
CA ASN A 104 -2.66 -29.60 11.48
C ASN A 104 -4.13 -29.77 11.87
N THR A 105 -4.84 -30.67 11.19
CA THR A 105 -6.21 -31.05 11.57
C THR A 105 -6.32 -32.56 11.70
N ALA A 106 -6.73 -33.06 12.86
CA ALA A 106 -7.03 -34.48 13.09
C ALA A 106 -5.97 -35.47 12.54
N GLY A 107 -4.68 -35.11 12.62
CA GLY A 107 -3.56 -35.94 12.16
C GLY A 107 -3.19 -35.81 10.68
N GLN A 108 -3.76 -34.86 9.95
CA GLN A 108 -3.36 -34.51 8.58
C GLN A 108 -2.81 -33.08 8.51
N ASP A 109 -1.72 -32.91 7.76
CA ASP A 109 -1.10 -31.62 7.50
C ASP A 109 -1.57 -31.07 6.15
N TYR A 110 -2.14 -29.86 6.16
CA TYR A 110 -2.55 -29.15 4.95
C TYR A 110 -1.55 -28.04 4.63
N PRO A 111 -0.99 -27.98 3.41
CA PRO A 111 -0.08 -26.90 3.02
C PRO A 111 -0.83 -25.58 2.96
N VAL A 112 -0.22 -24.53 3.50
CA VAL A 112 -0.78 -23.18 3.48
C VAL A 112 -0.22 -22.39 2.31
N THR A 113 -1.08 -21.91 1.41
CA THR A 113 -0.65 -21.13 0.24
C THR A 113 -0.34 -19.67 0.56
N LYS A 114 -1.03 -19.06 1.53
CA LYS A 114 -0.79 -17.70 2.04
C LYS A 114 -1.19 -17.61 3.50
N VAL A 115 -0.37 -16.98 4.33
CA VAL A 115 -0.75 -16.62 5.71
C VAL A 115 -0.96 -15.11 5.81
N GLY A 116 -1.78 -14.64 6.73
CA GLY A 116 -1.81 -13.24 7.19
C GLY A 116 -1.39 -13.21 8.65
N TYR A 117 -0.24 -12.60 8.97
CA TYR A 117 0.21 -12.37 10.34
C TYR A 117 0.21 -10.85 10.63
N GLY A 118 -0.22 -10.46 11.84
CA GLY A 118 -0.28 -9.09 12.38
C GLY A 118 1.01 -8.26 12.39
N VAL A 119 2.09 -8.77 11.82
CA VAL A 119 3.13 -8.00 11.15
C VAL A 119 3.58 -8.85 9.97
N TYR A 120 3.28 -8.43 8.74
CA TYR A 120 3.94 -9.03 7.59
C TYR A 120 5.32 -8.39 7.46
N LEU A 121 6.34 -9.16 7.84
CA LEU A 121 7.73 -8.89 7.55
C LEU A 121 7.89 -8.76 6.03
N TRP A 122 8.30 -7.57 5.61
CA TRP A 122 8.72 -7.31 4.24
C TRP A 122 10.17 -7.78 4.07
N GLY A 123 10.35 -9.07 3.87
CA GLY A 123 11.57 -9.60 3.27
C GLY A 123 11.54 -9.35 1.78
N VAL A 124 12.33 -8.41 1.28
CA VAL A 124 12.61 -8.29 -0.16
C VAL A 124 13.29 -9.59 -0.61
N PRO A 125 12.79 -10.24 -1.66
CA PRO A 125 13.43 -11.43 -2.17
C PRO A 125 14.89 -11.20 -2.69
N THR A 126 15.91 -11.71 -1.99
CA THR A 126 17.25 -12.10 -2.53
C THR A 126 17.24 -13.23 -3.59
N PRO A 127 17.64 -12.95 -4.84
CA PRO A 127 17.38 -13.79 -5.99
C PRO A 127 17.68 -15.29 -5.87
N GLN A 128 16.65 -16.13 -5.85
CA GLN A 128 16.72 -17.50 -6.36
C GLN A 128 16.79 -17.51 -7.90
N SER A 129 17.66 -18.35 -8.43
CA SER A 129 17.82 -18.52 -9.88
C SER A 129 16.53 -19.07 -10.48
N VAL A 130 15.91 -18.29 -11.35
CA VAL A 130 14.78 -18.73 -12.18
C VAL A 130 15.25 -19.83 -13.12
N ASP A 131 14.41 -20.84 -13.30
CA ASP A 131 14.58 -21.85 -14.35
C ASP A 131 14.82 -21.16 -15.72
N PRO A 132 15.99 -21.35 -16.34
CA PRO A 132 16.32 -20.75 -17.63
C PRO A 132 15.26 -20.98 -18.70
N ALA A 133 14.53 -22.10 -18.66
CA ALA A 133 13.48 -22.41 -19.63
C ALA A 133 12.31 -21.40 -19.60
N VAL A 134 12.04 -20.75 -18.47
CA VAL A 134 11.03 -19.69 -18.35
C VAL A 134 11.49 -18.44 -19.11
N TYR A 135 12.76 -18.06 -18.97
CA TYR A 135 13.33 -16.92 -19.69
C TYR A 135 13.33 -17.12 -21.20
N GLU A 136 13.68 -18.32 -21.67
CA GLU A 136 13.66 -18.62 -23.10
C GLU A 136 12.26 -18.48 -23.70
N ARG A 137 11.22 -19.00 -23.03
CA ARG A 137 9.83 -18.87 -23.49
C ARG A 137 9.40 -17.41 -23.58
N ILE A 138 9.70 -16.61 -22.55
CA ILE A 138 9.40 -15.18 -22.52
C ILE A 138 10.09 -14.45 -23.68
N LEU A 139 11.40 -14.69 -23.86
CA LEU A 139 12.17 -14.03 -24.91
C LEU A 139 11.72 -14.47 -26.31
N ARG A 140 11.39 -15.74 -26.53
CA ARG A 140 10.77 -16.23 -27.78
C ARG A 140 9.44 -15.54 -28.07
N SER A 141 8.61 -15.32 -27.06
CA SER A 141 7.36 -14.59 -27.22
C SER A 141 7.54 -13.10 -27.53
N LEU A 142 8.64 -12.49 -27.10
CA LEU A 142 8.91 -11.06 -27.31
C LEU A 142 9.67 -10.80 -28.62
N PHE A 143 10.67 -11.61 -28.94
CA PHE A 143 11.64 -11.40 -30.01
C PHE A 143 11.58 -12.45 -31.14
N GLY A 144 10.71 -13.45 -31.04
CA GLY A 144 10.57 -14.52 -32.05
C GLY A 144 11.87 -15.29 -32.25
N ASP A 145 12.27 -15.50 -33.50
CA ASP A 145 13.47 -16.28 -33.86
C ASP A 145 14.79 -15.64 -33.42
N GLN A 146 14.79 -14.35 -33.11
CA GLN A 146 15.98 -13.62 -32.66
C GLN A 146 16.16 -13.63 -31.13
N TRP A 147 15.33 -14.35 -30.38
CA TRP A 147 15.32 -14.35 -28.91
C TRP A 147 16.67 -14.64 -28.24
N ASN A 148 17.54 -15.42 -28.89
CA ASN A 148 18.84 -15.79 -28.36
C ASN A 148 19.87 -14.64 -28.42
N LYS A 149 19.58 -13.57 -29.14
CA LYS A 149 20.44 -12.37 -29.25
C LYS A 149 20.09 -11.28 -28.24
N TYR A 150 18.95 -11.41 -27.57
CA TYR A 150 18.41 -10.36 -26.72
C TYR A 150 18.17 -10.84 -25.30
N ASP A 151 18.33 -9.91 -24.37
CA ASP A 151 17.91 -10.03 -22.99
C ASP A 151 17.16 -8.75 -22.57
N ILE A 152 16.38 -8.85 -21.51
CA ILE A 152 15.62 -7.72 -20.97
C ILE A 152 15.81 -7.57 -19.49
N GLU A 153 15.56 -6.36 -19.02
CA GLU A 153 15.34 -6.06 -17.62
C GLU A 153 14.16 -5.12 -17.47
N ILE A 154 13.18 -5.54 -16.68
CA ILE A 154 12.01 -4.76 -16.33
C ILE A 154 12.14 -4.37 -14.87
N VAL A 155 11.99 -3.08 -14.62
CA VAL A 155 11.96 -2.49 -13.29
C VAL A 155 10.63 -1.77 -13.13
N ALA A 156 9.72 -2.31 -12.33
CA ALA A 156 8.46 -1.65 -11.99
C ALA A 156 8.57 -1.10 -10.56
N LYS A 157 8.60 0.23 -10.43
CA LYS A 157 8.67 0.91 -9.13
C LYS A 157 7.41 1.74 -8.88
N PRO A 158 6.84 1.74 -7.65
CA PRO A 158 5.76 2.65 -7.31
C PRO A 158 6.16 4.10 -7.61
N ALA A 159 5.24 4.87 -8.17
CA ALA A 159 5.52 6.22 -8.61
C ALA A 159 5.62 7.21 -7.44
N LEU A 160 4.93 6.94 -6.33
CA LEU A 160 5.09 7.68 -5.07
C LEU A 160 5.57 6.74 -3.95
N ASN A 161 6.45 7.25 -3.11
CA ASN A 161 6.82 6.63 -1.86
C ASN A 161 6.05 7.32 -0.72
N ILE A 162 5.01 6.65 -0.22
CA ILE A 162 4.17 7.13 0.89
C ILE A 162 4.57 6.41 2.17
N SER A 163 4.79 7.17 3.24
CA SER A 163 5.00 6.63 4.58
C SER A 163 3.93 7.13 5.55
N ILE A 164 3.45 6.24 6.40
CA ILE A 164 2.45 6.53 7.42
C ILE A 164 3.08 6.34 8.81
N MET A 165 2.88 7.28 9.71
CA MET A 165 3.31 7.16 11.11
C MET A 165 2.11 7.32 12.03
N LEU A 166 1.88 6.31 12.89
CA LEU A 166 0.86 6.36 13.92
C LEU A 166 1.49 6.90 15.20
N GLN A 167 0.96 8.00 15.71
CA GLN A 167 1.43 8.58 16.97
C GLN A 167 0.24 9.08 17.78
N SER A 168 0.08 8.50 18.97
CA SER A 168 -1.01 8.83 19.90
C SER A 168 -2.39 8.71 19.23
N SER A 169 -3.04 9.83 18.91
CA SER A 169 -4.36 9.88 18.27
C SER A 169 -4.30 10.55 16.90
N GLN A 170 -3.14 10.46 16.24
CA GLN A 170 -2.87 11.07 14.95
C GLN A 170 -2.25 10.08 13.98
N VAL A 171 -2.58 10.24 12.70
CA VAL A 171 -1.96 9.55 11.57
C VAL A 171 -1.23 10.58 10.74
N PHE A 172 0.09 10.49 10.71
CA PHE A 172 0.96 11.34 9.89
C PHE A 172 1.23 10.64 8.56
N ILE A 173 1.15 11.40 7.47
CA ILE A 173 1.34 10.93 6.10
C ILE A 173 2.47 11.73 5.50
N ASN A 174 3.41 11.07 4.84
CA ASN A 174 4.49 11.73 4.11
C ASN A 174 4.63 11.09 2.73
N ILE A 175 4.52 11.90 1.68
CA ILE A 175 4.53 11.45 0.28
C ILE A 175 5.77 12.02 -0.40
N LYS A 176 6.56 11.13 -1.02
CA LYS A 176 7.71 11.48 -1.85
C LYS A 176 7.46 11.12 -3.33
N PRO A 177 7.85 11.97 -4.28
CA PRO A 177 8.51 13.28 -4.09
C PRO A 177 7.57 14.33 -3.46
N PRO A 178 8.12 15.39 -2.82
CA PRO A 178 7.34 16.48 -2.24
C PRO A 178 6.35 17.07 -3.25
N GLY A 179 5.16 17.41 -2.77
CA GLY A 179 4.10 17.99 -3.59
C GLY A 179 2.76 18.00 -2.86
N VAL A 180 1.81 18.72 -3.43
CA VAL A 180 0.44 18.83 -2.92
C VAL A 180 -0.39 17.69 -3.52
N TYR A 181 -0.73 16.70 -2.70
CA TYR A 181 -1.52 15.53 -3.07
C TYR A 181 -2.80 15.51 -2.25
N SER A 182 -3.94 15.32 -2.91
CA SER A 182 -5.16 14.94 -2.20
C SER A 182 -5.02 13.51 -1.72
N TYR A 183 -5.52 13.17 -0.54
CA TYR A 183 -5.47 11.82 -0.02
C TYR A 183 -6.76 11.44 0.70
N ASP A 184 -7.10 10.16 0.65
CA ASP A 184 -8.10 9.50 1.49
C ASP A 184 -7.34 8.57 2.44
N VAL A 185 -7.35 8.87 3.74
CA VAL A 185 -6.73 8.04 4.77
C VAL A 185 -7.81 7.34 5.57
N CYS A 186 -7.65 6.04 5.75
CA CYS A 186 -8.50 5.23 6.60
C CYS A 186 -7.67 4.59 7.70
N TYR A 187 -8.27 4.36 8.85
CA TYR A 187 -7.57 3.83 10.01
C TYR A 187 -8.48 2.95 10.87
N VAL A 188 -7.89 1.90 11.43
CA VAL A 188 -8.49 1.04 12.46
C VAL A 188 -8.00 1.54 13.81
N TYR A 189 -8.94 1.85 14.70
CA TYR A 189 -8.63 2.42 16.01
C TYR A 189 -9.55 1.86 17.10
N TRP A 190 -9.07 1.97 18.33
CA TRP A 190 -9.88 1.70 19.52
C TRP A 190 -10.27 3.03 20.15
N GLY A 191 -11.58 3.26 20.26
CA GLY A 191 -12.16 4.50 20.75
C GLY A 191 -12.23 4.60 22.29
N ALA A 192 -12.71 5.76 22.77
CA ALA A 192 -12.98 6.04 24.17
C ALA A 192 -13.85 4.94 24.82
N GLY A 193 -13.33 4.35 25.91
CA GLY A 193 -13.94 3.20 26.60
C GLY A 193 -13.20 1.87 26.41
N SER A 194 -12.22 1.79 25.49
CA SER A 194 -11.26 0.67 25.46
C SER A 194 -10.36 0.69 26.72
N PRO A 195 -9.99 -0.47 27.28
CA PRO A 195 -9.02 -0.58 28.38
C PRO A 195 -7.67 0.12 28.09
N VAL A 196 -7.36 0.39 26.82
CA VAL A 196 -6.12 1.03 26.37
C VAL A 196 -6.11 2.55 26.61
N LEU A 197 -7.28 3.20 26.64
CA LEU A 197 -7.38 4.63 26.96
C LEU A 197 -7.47 4.81 28.48
N GLN A 198 -6.31 4.77 29.14
CA GLN A 198 -6.21 4.90 30.60
C GLN A 198 -6.53 6.31 31.14
N GLN A 199 -6.54 7.33 30.28
CA GLN A 199 -6.82 8.71 30.69
C GLN A 199 -8.31 9.05 30.57
N GLN A 200 -8.95 9.24 31.72
CA GLN A 200 -10.32 9.75 31.82
C GLN A 200 -10.34 11.29 31.74
N GLY A 201 -11.21 11.86 30.91
CA GLY A 201 -11.40 13.30 30.80
C GLY A 201 -11.41 13.80 29.36
N LEU A 202 -11.15 15.11 29.17
CA LEU A 202 -10.98 15.68 27.83
C LEU A 202 -9.53 15.47 27.34
N GLN A 203 -9.40 14.90 26.16
CA GLN A 203 -8.11 14.71 25.48
C GLN A 203 -8.06 15.58 24.22
N ILE A 204 -6.90 16.17 23.94
CA ILE A 204 -6.63 16.82 22.65
C ILE A 204 -6.08 15.74 21.72
N ILE A 205 -6.87 15.36 20.71
CA ILE A 205 -6.51 14.33 19.73
C ILE A 205 -5.85 14.92 18.47
N GLY A 206 -5.83 16.25 18.36
CA GLY A 206 -5.01 16.96 17.39
C GLY A 206 -5.02 18.46 17.62
N ALA A 207 -3.89 19.10 17.35
CA ALA A 207 -3.77 20.55 17.34
C ALA A 207 -2.91 20.97 16.15
N TYR A 208 -3.43 21.86 15.33
CA TYR A 208 -2.90 22.15 14.00
C TYR A 208 -2.85 23.64 13.73
N VAL A 209 -1.73 24.10 13.17
CA VAL A 209 -1.60 25.45 12.64
C VAL A 209 -1.17 25.36 11.19
N TRP A 210 -1.80 26.14 10.32
CA TRP A 210 -1.41 26.27 8.92
C TRP A 210 -1.77 27.65 8.39
N SER A 211 -1.29 27.97 7.19
CA SER A 211 -1.64 29.20 6.49
C SER A 211 -2.26 28.90 5.13
N GLU A 212 -3.18 29.74 4.69
CA GLU A 212 -3.72 29.73 3.34
C GLU A 212 -3.44 31.10 2.70
N THR A 213 -2.80 31.10 1.53
CA THR A 213 -2.52 32.31 0.78
C THR A 213 -3.51 32.44 -0.37
N SER A 214 -4.35 33.46 -0.32
CA SER A 214 -5.28 33.81 -1.39
C SER A 214 -4.71 34.97 -2.21
N GLN A 215 -4.77 34.85 -3.54
CA GLN A 215 -4.47 35.93 -4.46
C GLN A 215 -5.76 36.39 -5.14
N THR A 216 -6.11 37.67 -4.94
CA THR A 216 -7.26 38.28 -5.62
C THR A 216 -6.75 39.52 -6.36
N GLY A 217 -6.45 39.38 -7.66
CA GLY A 217 -5.79 40.43 -8.43
C GLY A 217 -4.34 40.62 -8.01
N LYS A 218 -3.96 41.82 -7.54
CA LYS A 218 -2.61 42.11 -7.03
C LYS A 218 -2.46 41.91 -5.52
N ASP A 219 -3.57 41.70 -4.81
CA ASP A 219 -3.55 41.57 -3.35
C ASP A 219 -3.29 40.12 -2.96
N VAL A 220 -2.17 39.91 -2.27
CA VAL A 220 -1.80 38.63 -1.67
C VAL A 220 -2.15 38.70 -0.18
N LYS A 221 -3.10 37.87 0.27
CA LYS A 221 -3.48 37.78 1.67
C LYS A 221 -3.23 36.37 2.19
N THR A 222 -2.32 36.26 3.16
CA THR A 222 -2.06 35.04 3.93
C THR A 222 -2.87 35.08 5.22
N THR A 223 -3.72 34.07 5.41
CA THR A 223 -4.52 33.90 6.64
C THR A 223 -4.01 32.68 7.40
N TRP A 224 -3.79 32.83 8.70
CA TRP A 224 -3.35 31.75 9.57
C TRP A 224 -4.53 31.14 10.32
N TYR A 225 -4.55 29.81 10.43
CA TYR A 225 -5.62 29.06 11.09
C TYR A 225 -5.05 28.22 12.21
N LEU A 226 -5.84 28.09 13.29
CA LEU A 226 -5.63 27.13 14.37
C LEU A 226 -6.83 26.18 14.37
N ARG A 227 -6.61 24.87 14.36
CA ARG A 227 -7.65 23.87 14.61
C ARG A 227 -7.26 22.95 15.75
N ILE A 228 -8.22 22.66 16.63
CA ILE A 228 -8.04 21.79 17.77
C ILE A 228 -9.17 20.77 17.76
N ASP A 229 -8.79 19.50 17.74
CA ASP A 229 -9.69 18.36 17.77
C ASP A 229 -9.58 17.72 19.15
N VAL A 230 -10.74 17.44 19.76
CA VAL A 230 -10.82 16.91 21.12
C VAL A 230 -11.68 15.67 21.19
N LEU A 231 -11.47 14.86 22.22
CA LEU A 231 -12.26 13.68 22.56
C LEU A 231 -12.58 13.71 24.06
N ASN A 232 -13.87 13.65 24.40
CA ASN A 232 -14.30 13.46 25.79
C ASN A 232 -14.36 11.95 26.09
N THR A 233 -13.42 11.43 26.87
CA THR A 233 -13.42 10.02 27.30
C THR A 233 -14.21 9.78 28.60
N TYR A 234 -14.78 10.84 29.18
CA TYR A 234 -15.50 10.79 30.45
C TYR A 234 -16.97 10.39 30.25
N PRO A 235 -17.60 9.67 31.20
CA PRO A 235 -19.01 9.28 31.12
C PRO A 235 -20.02 10.44 31.21
N TYR A 236 -19.54 11.65 31.44
CA TYR A 236 -20.36 12.85 31.55
C TYR A 236 -19.86 13.93 30.59
N ASP A 237 -20.77 14.81 30.21
CA ASP A 237 -20.48 15.96 29.37
C ASP A 237 -19.46 16.88 30.06
N VAL A 238 -18.52 17.40 29.28
CA VAL A 238 -17.51 18.35 29.74
C VAL A 238 -17.74 19.70 29.09
N ASN A 239 -17.59 20.77 29.87
CA ASN A 239 -17.76 22.12 29.35
C ASN A 239 -16.41 22.81 29.20
N ILE A 240 -16.00 23.08 27.97
CA ILE A 240 -14.78 23.80 27.63
C ILE A 240 -14.99 25.28 27.94
N VAL A 241 -14.11 25.82 28.80
CA VAL A 241 -14.16 27.19 29.30
C VAL A 241 -13.11 28.10 28.67
N GLY A 242 -12.08 27.54 28.05
CA GLY A 242 -11.07 28.33 27.36
C GLY A 242 -10.05 27.52 26.57
N ILE A 243 -9.43 28.18 25.61
CA ILE A 243 -8.40 27.62 24.74
C ILE A 243 -7.27 28.63 24.64
N SER A 244 -6.03 28.19 24.73
CA SER A 244 -4.86 29.03 24.49
C SER A 244 -3.78 28.35 23.66
N LEU A 245 -3.05 29.14 22.86
CA LEU A 245 -1.87 28.75 22.11
C LEU A 245 -0.68 29.53 22.67
N GLY A 246 0.05 28.93 23.62
CA GLY A 246 1.08 29.64 24.39
C GLY A 246 0.56 30.97 24.97
N ASN A 247 1.33 32.05 24.75
CA ASN A 247 0.96 33.42 25.13
C ASN A 247 0.39 34.24 23.95
N GLU A 248 0.20 33.62 22.79
CA GLU A 248 -0.05 34.34 21.54
C GLU A 248 -1.53 34.44 21.20
N PHE A 249 -2.31 33.47 21.64
CA PHE A 249 -3.74 33.43 21.43
C PHE A 249 -4.42 32.83 22.67
N SER A 250 -5.54 33.41 23.06
CA SER A 250 -6.41 32.90 24.09
C SER A 250 -7.85 33.29 23.75
N ASP A 251 -8.75 32.33 23.86
CA ASP A 251 -10.19 32.54 23.70
C ASP A 251 -10.96 31.89 24.84
N ARG A 252 -12.06 32.52 25.24
CA ARG A 252 -12.99 31.98 26.24
C ARG A 252 -14.18 31.39 25.52
N LEU A 253 -14.44 30.12 25.78
CA LEU A 253 -15.55 29.40 25.19
C LEU A 253 -16.50 28.91 26.26
N ASN A 254 -17.72 28.58 25.84
CA ASN A 254 -18.69 27.85 26.65
C ASN A 254 -19.29 26.79 25.74
N LYS A 255 -18.50 25.74 25.49
CA LYS A 255 -18.83 24.67 24.54
C LYS A 255 -18.84 23.33 25.26
N VAL A 256 -19.96 22.64 25.13
CA VAL A 256 -20.16 21.32 25.73
C VAL A 256 -19.74 20.24 24.74
N VAL A 257 -18.79 19.41 25.14
CA VAL A 257 -18.43 18.18 24.44
C VAL A 257 -19.11 17.03 25.18
N ARG A 258 -20.03 16.36 24.49
CA ARG A 258 -20.82 15.27 25.08
C ARG A 258 -19.95 14.08 25.47
N SER A 259 -20.45 13.27 26.41
CA SER A 259 -19.78 12.03 26.81
C SER A 259 -19.45 11.13 25.62
N TYR A 260 -18.21 10.64 25.55
CA TYR A 260 -17.69 9.76 24.49
C TYR A 260 -17.79 10.35 23.07
N CYS A 261 -17.87 11.66 22.95
CA CYS A 261 -17.91 12.35 21.67
C CYS A 261 -16.61 13.10 21.39
N SER A 262 -16.31 13.20 20.10
CA SER A 262 -15.24 14.01 19.56
C SER A 262 -15.81 15.30 18.96
N ASP A 263 -15.06 16.39 19.00
CA ASP A 263 -15.44 17.69 18.44
C ASP A 263 -14.21 18.46 17.93
N SER A 264 -14.42 19.50 17.12
CA SER A 264 -13.37 20.30 16.51
C SER A 264 -13.65 21.80 16.57
N PHE A 265 -12.63 22.58 16.88
CA PHE A 265 -12.69 24.02 16.96
C PHE A 265 -11.69 24.65 16.00
N LYS A 266 -12.15 25.53 15.11
CA LYS A 266 -11.30 26.26 14.15
C LYS A 266 -11.32 27.76 14.43
N TYR A 267 -10.15 28.37 14.49
CA TYR A 267 -9.94 29.79 14.73
C TYR A 267 -9.09 30.41 13.62
N THR A 268 -9.26 31.71 13.41
CA THR A 268 -8.37 32.52 12.59
C THR A 268 -7.39 33.26 13.49
N LEU A 269 -6.11 33.19 13.16
CA LEU A 269 -5.03 33.85 13.91
C LEU A 269 -4.64 35.17 13.24
N PRO A 270 -4.21 36.19 14.01
CA PRO A 270 -3.82 37.49 13.47
C PRO A 270 -2.50 37.44 12.67
N GLY A 271 -1.70 36.39 12.82
CA GLY A 271 -0.43 36.21 12.13
C GLY A 271 0.18 34.84 12.40
N ALA A 272 1.38 34.62 11.85
CA ALA A 272 2.17 33.41 12.08
C ALA A 272 2.57 33.34 13.56
N PRO A 273 2.28 32.22 14.27
CA PRO A 273 2.69 32.12 15.66
C PRO A 273 4.22 32.09 15.80
N SER A 274 4.76 32.90 16.71
CA SER A 274 6.20 33.01 16.95
C SER A 274 6.79 31.76 17.62
N CYS A 275 5.96 30.96 18.30
CA CYS A 275 6.36 29.73 18.95
C CYS A 275 6.55 28.53 18.00
N LEU A 276 6.27 28.65 16.69
CA LEU A 276 6.40 27.53 15.74
C LEU A 276 7.87 27.13 15.54
N PRO A 277 8.19 25.82 15.45
CA PRO A 277 7.28 24.66 15.44
C PRO A 277 6.95 24.09 16.84
N SER A 278 7.45 24.71 17.91
CA SER A 278 7.37 24.22 19.30
C SER A 278 6.11 24.67 20.07
N CYS A 279 5.08 25.13 19.38
CA CYS A 279 3.88 25.61 20.05
C CYS A 279 3.14 24.47 20.78
N THR A 280 2.53 24.82 21.91
CA THR A 280 1.63 23.93 22.67
C THR A 280 0.29 24.61 22.81
N VAL A 281 -0.78 23.86 22.53
CA VAL A 281 -2.15 24.30 22.79
C VAL A 281 -2.61 23.78 24.15
N THR A 282 -3.34 24.60 24.90
CA THR A 282 -3.94 24.22 26.18
C THR A 282 -5.44 24.44 26.10
N VAL A 283 -6.21 23.44 26.51
CA VAL A 283 -7.67 23.49 26.62
C VAL A 283 -8.06 23.39 28.09
N ALA A 284 -8.77 24.38 28.58
CA ALA A 284 -9.35 24.40 29.92
C ALA A 284 -10.83 23.98 29.86
N TYR A 285 -11.22 23.03 30.70
CA TYR A 285 -12.59 22.53 30.77
C TYR A 285 -13.02 22.30 32.22
N THR A 286 -14.32 22.29 32.45
CA THR A 286 -14.91 22.06 33.77
C THR A 286 -15.48 20.66 33.86
N LEU A 287 -15.12 19.96 34.94
CA LEU A 287 -15.60 18.64 35.28
C LEU A 287 -15.99 18.62 36.75
N ASN A 288 -17.26 18.31 37.04
CA ASN A 288 -17.81 18.31 38.41
C ASN A 288 -17.52 19.62 39.18
N GLY A 289 -17.57 20.77 38.49
CA GLY A 289 -17.31 22.09 39.08
C GLY A 289 -15.83 22.46 39.26
N VAL A 290 -14.89 21.58 38.89
CA VAL A 290 -13.45 21.84 38.92
C VAL A 290 -12.94 22.13 37.51
N THR A 291 -12.16 23.20 37.36
CA THR A 291 -11.47 23.51 36.10
C THR A 291 -10.18 22.70 35.99
N ILE A 292 -10.05 21.94 34.91
CA ILE A 292 -8.91 21.10 34.57
C ILE A 292 -8.35 21.60 33.24
N THR A 293 -7.03 21.47 33.05
CA THR A 293 -6.37 21.78 31.78
C THR A 293 -5.76 20.53 31.17
N THR A 294 -5.78 20.46 29.84
CA THR A 294 -5.08 19.47 29.03
C THR A 294 -4.29 20.19 27.96
N SER A 295 -3.12 19.66 27.57
CA SER A 295 -2.22 20.32 26.62
C SER A 295 -1.63 19.33 25.63
N ALA A 296 -1.41 19.79 24.40
CA ALA A 296 -0.81 18.99 23.33
C ALA A 296 0.08 19.84 22.41
N PRO A 297 1.16 19.26 21.84
CA PRO A 297 1.99 19.94 20.86
C PRO A 297 1.20 20.23 19.58
N VAL A 298 1.55 21.32 18.90
CA VAL A 298 0.92 21.76 17.67
C VAL A 298 1.70 21.29 16.45
N VAL A 299 0.98 20.75 15.47
CA VAL A 299 1.53 20.32 14.18
C VAL A 299 1.37 21.45 13.16
N ASN A 300 2.46 21.83 12.49
CA ASN A 300 2.47 22.88 11.47
C ASN A 300 2.12 22.34 10.08
N THR A 301 0.90 21.80 9.94
CA THR A 301 0.40 21.21 8.70
C THR A 301 -1.11 21.34 8.66
N GLN A 302 -1.67 21.54 7.47
CA GLN A 302 -3.12 21.52 7.30
C GLN A 302 -3.66 20.10 7.59
N PRO A 303 -4.57 19.93 8.56
CA PRO A 303 -5.12 18.62 8.86
C PRO A 303 -6.16 18.20 7.82
N SER A 304 -6.38 16.89 7.71
CA SER A 304 -7.51 16.32 6.99
C SER A 304 -8.84 16.85 7.54
N THR A 305 -9.91 16.59 6.79
CA THR A 305 -11.28 16.80 7.26
C THR A 305 -11.47 16.05 8.59
N PHE A 306 -12.31 16.57 9.47
CA PHE A 306 -12.67 15.90 10.71
C PHE A 306 -14.18 15.85 10.84
N ASN A 307 -14.65 14.66 11.15
CA ASN A 307 -16.05 14.36 11.31
C ASN A 307 -16.29 14.09 12.80
N PRO A 308 -16.89 15.05 13.52
CA PRO A 308 -17.29 14.83 14.91
C PRO A 308 -18.15 13.57 15.01
N SER A 309 -17.84 12.72 15.98
CA SER A 309 -18.56 11.45 16.15
C SER A 309 -18.70 11.11 17.63
N CYS A 310 -19.71 10.31 17.95
CA CYS A 310 -19.96 9.83 19.31
C CYS A 310 -19.86 8.31 19.34
N ILE A 311 -19.12 7.80 20.31
CA ILE A 311 -18.91 6.36 20.49
C ILE A 311 -20.07 5.82 21.34
N LYS A 312 -20.77 4.81 20.81
CA LYS A 312 -21.77 4.07 21.57
C LYS A 312 -21.06 3.05 22.47
N LEU A 313 -21.18 3.23 23.78
CA LEU A 313 -20.60 2.32 24.80
C LEU A 313 -21.22 0.92 24.84
N GLU A 314 -22.35 0.69 24.16
CA GLU A 314 -23.09 -0.59 24.19
C GLU A 314 -22.26 -1.79 23.69
N SER A 315 -21.19 -1.52 22.96
CA SER A 315 -20.20 -2.49 22.51
C SER A 315 -18.81 -2.09 23.01
N ALA A 316 -18.67 -1.97 24.33
CA ALA A 316 -17.38 -1.84 24.98
C ALA A 316 -16.40 -2.84 24.34
N VAL A 317 -15.25 -2.35 23.89
CA VAL A 317 -14.13 -3.09 23.29
C VAL A 317 -14.13 -3.38 21.78
N ALA A 318 -15.13 -2.96 20.98
CA ALA A 318 -15.06 -3.18 19.52
C ALA A 318 -14.16 -2.14 18.79
N PRO A 319 -13.17 -2.57 17.97
CA PRO A 319 -12.43 -1.68 17.09
C PRO A 319 -13.35 -1.00 16.06
N GLN A 320 -13.02 0.23 15.72
CA GLN A 320 -13.72 1.04 14.71
C GLN A 320 -12.82 1.29 13.51
N ILE A 321 -13.44 1.49 12.35
CA ILE A 321 -12.78 1.92 11.12
C ILE A 321 -13.43 3.23 10.69
N ASP A 322 -12.62 4.24 10.44
CA ASP A 322 -13.06 5.50 9.85
C ASP A 322 -12.12 5.93 8.72
N CYS A 323 -12.63 6.76 7.82
CA CYS A 323 -11.92 7.31 6.68
C CYS A 323 -12.14 8.81 6.57
N THR A 324 -11.07 9.54 6.28
CA THR A 324 -11.13 10.99 6.06
C THR A 324 -10.26 11.41 4.89
N SER A 325 -10.65 12.50 4.25
CA SER A 325 -9.92 13.07 3.12
C SER A 325 -9.17 14.34 3.54
N GLY A 326 -7.99 14.54 2.98
CA GLY A 326 -7.14 15.70 3.21
C GLY A 326 -6.27 16.02 2.02
N VAL A 327 -5.39 17.00 2.20
CA VAL A 327 -4.39 17.42 1.20
C VAL A 327 -3.05 17.56 1.90
N THR A 328 -1.96 17.12 1.28
CA THR A 328 -0.61 17.35 1.81
C THR A 328 -0.14 18.78 1.59
N ASP A 329 0.77 19.25 2.43
CA ASP A 329 1.53 20.47 2.16
C ASP A 329 2.51 20.31 0.99
N GLU A 330 3.20 21.38 0.63
CA GLU A 330 4.20 21.40 -0.46
C GLU A 330 5.36 20.43 -0.23
N ASN A 331 5.64 20.06 1.02
CA ASN A 331 6.67 19.12 1.40
C ASN A 331 6.19 17.66 1.32
N GLY A 332 4.91 17.43 1.00
CA GLY A 332 4.30 16.11 0.95
C GLY A 332 3.78 15.60 2.30
N TYR A 333 3.67 16.45 3.33
CA TYR A 333 3.17 16.05 4.65
C TYR A 333 1.66 16.27 4.78
N GLY A 334 0.96 15.27 5.30
CA GLY A 334 -0.45 15.32 5.68
C GLY A 334 -0.65 14.76 7.08
N VAL A 335 -1.78 15.06 7.71
CA VAL A 335 -2.09 14.57 9.05
C VAL A 335 -3.59 14.42 9.26
N ALA A 336 -4.02 13.38 9.96
CA ALA A 336 -5.39 13.15 10.36
C ALA A 336 -5.51 12.90 11.86
N SER A 337 -6.53 13.50 12.51
CA SER A 337 -6.92 13.16 13.88
C SER A 337 -7.79 11.91 13.90
N VAL A 338 -7.59 11.09 14.94
CA VAL A 338 -8.29 9.83 15.20
C VAL A 338 -9.02 9.95 16.53
N ALA A 339 -10.28 9.53 16.57
CA ALA A 339 -11.10 9.53 17.80
C ALA A 339 -10.73 8.37 18.76
N GLY A 340 -9.43 8.11 18.94
CA GLY A 340 -8.89 7.03 19.77
C GLY A 340 -7.43 6.73 19.44
N VAL A 341 -7.00 5.50 19.69
CA VAL A 341 -5.64 5.03 19.39
C VAL A 341 -5.66 4.22 18.10
N PRO A 342 -5.14 4.74 16.97
CA PRO A 342 -5.02 3.97 15.75
C PRO A 342 -3.98 2.85 15.93
N LYS A 343 -4.30 1.66 15.44
CA LYS A 343 -3.40 0.49 15.40
C LYS A 343 -2.97 0.16 13.97
N PHE A 344 -3.78 0.56 13.00
CA PHE A 344 -3.50 0.36 11.59
C PHE A 344 -4.06 1.55 10.81
N ALA A 345 -3.35 1.99 9.78
CA ALA A 345 -3.86 2.99 8.84
C ALA A 345 -3.33 2.73 7.44
N TRP A 346 -4.09 3.18 6.47
CA TRP A 346 -3.74 3.09 5.06
C TRP A 346 -4.23 4.34 4.33
N VAL A 347 -3.54 4.72 3.27
CA VAL A 347 -3.81 5.97 2.55
C VAL A 347 -3.84 5.72 1.06
N ASN A 348 -4.78 6.39 0.39
CA ASN A 348 -4.87 6.48 -1.06
C ASN A 348 -4.58 7.93 -1.45
N ALA A 349 -3.47 8.18 -2.15
CA ALA A 349 -3.11 9.52 -2.59
C ALA A 349 -3.40 9.72 -4.08
N ARG A 350 -4.05 10.85 -4.39
CA ARG A 350 -4.40 11.32 -5.74
C ARG A 350 -3.76 12.69 -6.00
N GLY A 351 -3.14 12.85 -7.16
CA GLY A 351 -2.57 14.12 -7.64
C GLY A 351 -2.43 14.09 -9.16
N VAL A 352 -2.25 15.28 -9.78
CA VAL A 352 -2.26 15.52 -11.23
C VAL A 352 -1.42 14.45 -11.97
N MET A 353 -2.11 13.44 -12.51
CA MET A 353 -1.62 12.27 -13.26
C MET A 353 -0.87 11.13 -12.54
N MET A 354 -0.94 10.95 -11.21
CA MET A 354 -0.46 9.69 -10.61
C MET A 354 -1.35 9.23 -9.44
N LYS A 355 -1.91 8.01 -9.54
CA LYS A 355 -2.48 7.28 -8.38
C LYS A 355 -1.36 6.52 -7.71
N SER A 356 -1.16 6.59 -6.41
CA SER A 356 -0.17 5.71 -5.76
C SER A 356 -0.62 5.32 -4.38
N VAL A 357 -0.16 4.15 -3.98
CA VAL A 357 -0.33 3.59 -2.64
C VAL A 357 1.05 3.16 -2.16
N ASN A 358 1.38 3.48 -0.91
CA ASN A 358 2.44 2.84 -0.13
C ASN A 358 1.98 2.86 1.34
N TYR A 359 2.31 1.81 2.10
CA TYR A 359 1.84 1.60 3.47
C TYR A 359 3.03 1.47 4.42
N THR A 360 2.89 1.95 5.64
CA THR A 360 3.87 1.69 6.70
C THR A 360 3.14 1.06 7.88
N TYR A 361 3.63 -0.09 8.32
CA TYR A 361 3.02 -0.89 9.37
C TYR A 361 3.62 -0.52 10.73
N GLY A 362 2.76 -0.23 11.71
CA GLY A 362 3.15 0.14 13.08
C GLY A 362 3.01 -1.00 14.09
N GLY A 363 3.15 -2.26 13.68
CA GLY A 363 3.09 -3.42 14.58
C GLY A 363 4.50 -3.87 15.00
N VAL A 364 4.68 -4.15 16.29
CA VAL A 364 5.97 -4.54 16.90
C VAL A 364 6.04 -6.04 17.26
N GLY A 365 5.16 -6.88 16.71
CA GLY A 365 5.05 -8.30 17.08
C GLY A 365 5.55 -9.27 16.01
N THR A 366 6.23 -10.34 16.42
CA THR A 366 6.73 -11.41 15.52
C THR A 366 5.75 -12.58 15.33
N VAL A 367 4.60 -12.59 16.03
CA VAL A 367 3.60 -13.66 15.99
C VAL A 367 2.18 -13.09 16.16
N SER A 368 1.23 -13.50 15.33
CA SER A 368 -0.16 -13.02 15.37
C SER A 368 -1.10 -13.92 16.19
N LEU A 369 -2.17 -13.33 16.72
CA LEU A 369 -3.23 -14.03 17.45
C LEU A 369 -3.97 -15.05 16.56
N VAL A 370 -4.27 -14.68 15.31
CA VAL A 370 -5.05 -15.50 14.36
C VAL A 370 -4.28 -15.60 13.05
N GLY A 371 -4.42 -16.70 12.32
CA GLY A 371 -3.94 -16.82 10.95
C GLY A 371 -5.09 -16.79 9.96
N LEU A 372 -4.90 -16.00 8.90
CA LEU A 372 -5.75 -16.02 7.71
C LEU A 372 -5.09 -16.93 6.68
N VAL A 373 -5.79 -17.96 6.21
CA VAL A 373 -5.25 -18.94 5.25
C VAL A 373 -6.10 -18.99 3.99
N ALA A 374 -5.54 -18.54 2.86
CA ALA A 374 -6.24 -18.59 1.59
C ALA A 374 -6.20 -20.01 1.00
N ARG A 375 -7.33 -20.44 0.43
CA ARG A 375 -7.46 -21.69 -0.32
C ARG A 375 -8.17 -21.40 -1.66
N PRO A 376 -7.51 -21.61 -2.81
CA PRO A 376 -8.01 -21.15 -4.11
C PRO A 376 -9.41 -21.64 -4.48
N ASP A 377 -9.76 -22.88 -4.14
CA ASP A 377 -11.04 -23.52 -4.47
C ASP A 377 -12.18 -23.23 -3.47
N ALA A 378 -11.89 -22.63 -2.31
CA ALA A 378 -12.86 -22.50 -1.23
C ALA A 378 -13.07 -21.05 -0.75
N GLY A 379 -12.00 -20.38 -0.34
CA GLY A 379 -12.09 -19.08 0.34
C GLY A 379 -10.91 -18.81 1.24
N VAL A 380 -11.13 -18.01 2.28
CA VAL A 380 -10.14 -17.72 3.32
C VAL A 380 -10.58 -18.35 4.62
N TYR A 381 -9.73 -19.20 5.18
CA TYR A 381 -9.91 -19.73 6.52
C TYR A 381 -9.40 -18.74 7.56
N LEU A 382 -10.22 -18.48 8.56
CA LEU A 382 -9.85 -17.81 9.79
C LEU A 382 -9.51 -18.90 10.82
N ILE A 383 -8.25 -18.99 11.24
CA ILE A 383 -7.75 -20.11 12.05
C ILE A 383 -7.01 -19.59 13.27
N HIS A 384 -7.26 -20.18 14.44
CA HIS A 384 -6.50 -19.86 15.64
C HIS A 384 -5.01 -20.18 15.45
N SER A 385 -4.10 -19.26 15.79
CA SER A 385 -2.65 -19.37 15.52
C SER A 385 -1.99 -20.67 16.04
N LYS A 386 -2.45 -21.21 17.18
CA LYS A 386 -2.06 -22.54 17.71
C LYS A 386 -2.12 -23.68 16.70
N LEU A 387 -3.04 -23.64 15.74
CA LEU A 387 -3.30 -24.71 14.79
C LEU A 387 -2.45 -24.60 13.52
N ILE A 388 -1.61 -23.56 13.44
CA ILE A 388 -0.67 -23.31 12.36
C ILE A 388 0.72 -23.67 12.84
N GLN A 389 1.40 -24.58 12.14
CA GLN A 389 2.70 -25.11 12.52
C GLN A 389 3.74 -24.87 11.42
N ASN A 390 5.02 -24.88 11.80
CA ASN A 390 6.13 -24.87 10.86
C ASN A 390 6.29 -26.25 10.22
N ALA A 391 6.33 -26.33 8.89
CA ALA A 391 6.68 -27.55 8.18
C ALA A 391 8.21 -27.80 8.11
N GLY A 392 9.04 -26.85 8.58
CA GLY A 392 10.51 -26.91 8.56
C GLY A 392 11.18 -26.99 9.94
N ARG A 393 12.49 -27.29 9.95
CA ARG A 393 13.33 -27.42 11.17
C ARG A 393 13.99 -26.10 11.63
N GLY A 394 13.38 -24.95 11.36
CA GLY A 394 13.94 -23.62 11.66
C GLY A 394 13.10 -22.80 12.64
N ALA A 395 13.59 -21.61 13.02
CA ALA A 395 12.78 -20.60 13.71
C ALA A 395 11.53 -20.29 12.89
N SER A 396 10.37 -20.31 13.54
CA SER A 396 9.06 -20.32 12.88
C SER A 396 8.38 -18.95 12.99
N LEU A 397 7.98 -18.38 11.85
CA LEU A 397 6.91 -17.36 11.79
C LEU A 397 5.52 -18.03 11.81
N CYS A 398 5.45 -19.36 11.73
CA CYS A 398 4.21 -20.13 11.77
C CYS A 398 3.71 -20.33 13.19
N GLY A 399 2.65 -19.59 13.54
CA GLY A 399 1.82 -19.81 14.73
C GLY A 399 2.57 -19.85 16.07
N CYS A 400 1.82 -20.09 17.14
CA CYS A 400 2.38 -20.32 18.46
C CYS A 400 1.78 -21.59 19.07
N TYR A 401 2.59 -22.65 19.12
CA TYR A 401 2.21 -23.89 19.80
C TYR A 401 2.39 -23.74 21.30
N ASP A 402 1.46 -23.05 21.96
CA ASP A 402 1.39 -22.97 23.42
C ASP A 402 0.11 -23.70 23.91
N PRO A 403 0.23 -24.73 24.78
CA PRO A 403 -0.92 -25.44 25.33
C PRO A 403 -1.78 -24.57 26.26
N GLY A 404 -1.30 -23.39 26.70
CA GLY A 404 -1.99 -22.47 27.61
C GLY A 404 -2.74 -21.30 26.96
N VAL A 405 -2.82 -21.21 25.63
CA VAL A 405 -3.45 -20.03 24.97
C VAL A 405 -4.96 -20.04 25.17
N SER A 406 -5.47 -18.93 25.73
CA SER A 406 -6.89 -18.62 25.89
C SER A 406 -7.62 -18.53 24.55
N ALA A 407 -8.94 -18.77 24.55
CA ALA A 407 -9.78 -18.50 23.38
C ALA A 407 -9.63 -17.05 22.90
N LEU A 408 -9.68 -16.86 21.58
CA LEU A 408 -9.49 -15.56 20.95
C LEU A 408 -10.84 -14.99 20.53
N GLY A 409 -11.10 -13.75 20.93
CA GLY A 409 -12.24 -13.00 20.42
C GLY A 409 -11.83 -12.23 19.17
N LEU A 410 -12.25 -12.68 18.00
CA LEU A 410 -12.23 -11.80 16.83
C LEU A 410 -13.36 -10.77 17.00
N ARG A 411 -12.98 -9.50 17.17
CA ARG A 411 -13.93 -8.42 17.48
C ARG A 411 -14.58 -7.87 16.22
N GLY A 412 -13.84 -7.79 15.12
CA GLY A 412 -14.38 -7.40 13.83
C GLY A 412 -13.57 -7.90 12.65
N LEU A 413 -14.28 -8.16 11.56
CA LEU A 413 -13.73 -8.56 10.27
C LEU A 413 -14.31 -7.63 9.20
N TRP A 414 -13.45 -6.96 8.45
CA TRP A 414 -13.82 -6.05 7.36
C TRP A 414 -13.11 -6.42 6.08
N THR A 415 -13.75 -6.10 4.95
CA THR A 415 -13.09 -6.10 3.64
C THR A 415 -12.90 -4.68 3.15
N TYR A 416 -11.80 -4.44 2.44
CA TYR A 416 -11.56 -3.20 1.73
C TYR A 416 -11.70 -3.42 0.22
N LEU A 417 -12.53 -2.60 -0.44
CA LEU A 417 -12.88 -2.72 -1.86
C LEU A 417 -12.12 -1.75 -2.77
N GLY A 418 -11.09 -1.04 -2.28
CA GLY A 418 -10.37 -0.04 -3.10
C GLY A 418 -10.94 1.39 -3.02
N GLY A 419 -11.61 1.72 -1.92
CA GLY A 419 -12.18 3.05 -1.66
C GLY A 419 -13.23 3.07 -0.55
N GLN A 420 -13.67 1.89 -0.12
CA GLN A 420 -14.63 1.70 0.97
C GLN A 420 -14.27 0.45 1.77
N THR A 421 -14.53 0.48 3.07
CA THR A 421 -14.56 -0.71 3.93
C THR A 421 -15.98 -1.20 4.16
N VAL A 422 -16.15 -2.52 4.18
CA VAL A 422 -17.43 -3.18 4.42
C VAL A 422 -17.27 -4.16 5.59
N PRO A 423 -18.06 -4.06 6.66
CA PRO A 423 -18.05 -5.05 7.73
C PRO A 423 -18.58 -6.38 7.19
N LEU A 424 -17.85 -7.47 7.47
CA LEU A 424 -18.26 -8.83 7.12
C LEU A 424 -18.83 -9.57 8.30
N LEU A 425 -18.08 -9.63 9.41
CA LEU A 425 -18.42 -10.39 10.60
C LEU A 425 -17.98 -9.59 11.83
N ASN A 426 -18.77 -9.67 12.90
CA ASN A 426 -18.41 -9.11 14.19
C ASN A 426 -18.53 -10.18 15.28
N ASN A 427 -17.70 -10.08 16.32
CA ASN A 427 -17.74 -10.95 17.51
C ASN A 427 -17.70 -12.46 17.20
N VAL A 428 -16.73 -12.90 16.39
CA VAL A 428 -16.47 -14.32 16.16
C VAL A 428 -15.54 -14.82 17.26
N VAL A 429 -15.87 -15.93 17.92
CA VAL A 429 -15.00 -16.51 18.96
C VAL A 429 -14.31 -17.75 18.40
N LEU A 430 -12.98 -17.77 18.47
CA LEU A 430 -12.17 -18.92 18.09
C LEU A 430 -11.65 -19.62 19.35
N ASN A 431 -12.02 -20.89 19.52
CA ASN A 431 -11.63 -21.72 20.64
C ASN A 431 -10.51 -22.71 20.22
N PRO A 432 -9.27 -22.56 20.73
CA PRO A 432 -8.14 -23.41 20.38
C PRO A 432 -8.25 -24.86 20.88
N ALA A 433 -9.22 -25.15 21.76
CA ALA A 433 -9.49 -26.51 22.24
C ALA A 433 -10.39 -27.31 21.27
N SER A 434 -11.01 -26.64 20.30
CA SER A 434 -11.90 -27.27 19.32
C SER A 434 -11.14 -27.74 18.07
N SER A 435 -11.56 -28.86 17.49
CA SER A 435 -11.07 -29.30 16.17
C SER A 435 -11.49 -28.32 15.06
N ILE A 436 -10.66 -28.16 14.02
CA ILE A 436 -11.06 -27.44 12.81
C ILE A 436 -11.90 -28.37 11.93
N ASN A 437 -13.07 -27.89 11.53
CA ASN A 437 -13.81 -28.44 10.39
C ASN A 437 -13.64 -27.48 9.20
N LEU A 438 -13.01 -27.94 8.13
CA LEU A 438 -12.76 -27.11 6.94
C LEU A 438 -14.04 -26.79 6.14
N ALA A 439 -15.18 -27.41 6.46
CA ALA A 439 -16.47 -27.09 5.85
C ALA A 439 -17.25 -25.99 6.60
N ASP A 440 -16.83 -25.63 7.81
CA ASP A 440 -17.58 -24.74 8.68
C ASP A 440 -17.48 -23.28 8.24
N LEU A 441 -18.58 -22.68 7.79
CA LEU A 441 -18.63 -21.26 7.45
C LEU A 441 -18.58 -20.39 8.71
N CYS A 442 -17.86 -19.26 8.63
CA CYS A 442 -17.82 -18.29 9.72
C CYS A 442 -19.19 -17.60 9.90
N GLN A 443 -19.69 -17.55 11.15
CA GLN A 443 -20.93 -16.88 11.51
C GLN A 443 -20.73 -16.07 12.80
N SER A 444 -21.44 -14.94 12.94
CA SER A 444 -21.39 -14.12 14.15
C SER A 444 -22.04 -14.83 15.34
N GLY A 445 -21.37 -14.85 16.50
CA GLY A 445 -21.92 -15.35 17.76
C GLY A 445 -21.64 -16.82 18.10
N ASP A 446 -21.00 -17.58 17.22
CA ASP A 446 -20.59 -18.98 17.49
C ASP A 446 -19.36 -19.04 18.41
N LYS A 447 -19.40 -19.94 19.41
CA LYS A 447 -18.45 -19.95 20.54
C LYS A 447 -17.40 -21.08 20.54
N ASP A 448 -17.56 -22.14 19.74
CA ASP A 448 -16.80 -23.39 19.91
C ASP A 448 -16.11 -23.93 18.66
N ARG A 449 -15.40 -23.09 17.88
CA ARG A 449 -14.64 -23.56 16.69
C ARG A 449 -13.18 -23.13 16.72
N GLY A 450 -12.27 -24.01 16.29
CA GLY A 450 -10.83 -23.71 16.16
C GLY A 450 -10.48 -22.90 14.91
N GLY A 451 -11.39 -22.88 13.94
CA GLY A 451 -11.33 -22.08 12.73
C GLY A 451 -12.65 -22.15 11.94
N CYS A 452 -12.78 -21.31 10.91
CA CYS A 452 -13.94 -21.27 10.03
C CYS A 452 -13.58 -20.70 8.65
N LEU A 453 -14.42 -20.95 7.64
CA LEU A 453 -14.25 -20.53 6.26
C LEU A 453 -15.06 -19.27 5.93
N ILE A 454 -14.42 -18.31 5.27
CA ILE A 454 -15.04 -17.18 4.60
C ILE A 454 -14.97 -17.46 3.09
N PRO A 455 -16.07 -17.82 2.43
CA PRO A 455 -16.06 -18.21 1.03
C PRO A 455 -15.74 -17.03 0.12
N TRP A 456 -15.08 -17.27 -1.02
CA TRP A 456 -14.69 -16.22 -1.97
C TRP A 456 -15.86 -15.33 -2.41
N GLN A 457 -17.06 -15.91 -2.51
CA GLN A 457 -18.28 -15.18 -2.87
C GLN A 457 -18.66 -14.07 -1.87
N TRP A 458 -18.27 -14.19 -0.59
CA TRP A 458 -18.48 -13.13 0.42
C TRP A 458 -17.42 -12.03 0.33
N LEU A 459 -16.21 -12.39 -0.11
CA LEU A 459 -15.09 -11.47 -0.27
C LEU A 459 -15.21 -10.66 -1.58
N GLY A 460 -15.82 -11.24 -2.60
CA GLY A 460 -16.04 -10.57 -3.89
C GLY A 460 -14.74 -10.06 -4.49
N ARG A 461 -14.68 -8.74 -4.75
CA ARG A 461 -13.50 -8.05 -5.31
C ARG A 461 -12.67 -7.32 -4.24
N ALA A 462 -12.77 -7.74 -2.98
CA ALA A 462 -11.98 -7.17 -1.91
C ALA A 462 -10.48 -7.28 -2.20
N LYS A 463 -9.77 -6.21 -1.86
CA LYS A 463 -8.33 -6.04 -2.07
C LYS A 463 -7.55 -6.57 -0.88
N PHE A 464 -8.06 -6.34 0.33
CA PHE A 464 -7.59 -6.98 1.54
C PHE A 464 -8.72 -7.22 2.54
N LEU A 465 -8.49 -8.22 3.37
CA LEU A 465 -9.26 -8.58 4.55
C LEU A 465 -8.56 -8.01 5.78
N ILE A 466 -9.30 -7.33 6.64
CA ILE A 466 -8.83 -6.75 7.90
C ILE A 466 -9.52 -7.51 9.03
N ALA A 467 -8.76 -8.22 9.85
CA ALA A 467 -9.25 -8.86 11.07
C ALA A 467 -8.68 -8.10 12.28
N ALA A 468 -9.54 -7.47 13.07
CA ALA A 468 -9.16 -6.92 14.35
C ALA A 468 -9.55 -7.91 15.46
N VAL A 469 -8.56 -8.29 16.23
CA VAL A 469 -8.66 -9.38 17.19
C VAL A 469 -8.26 -8.87 18.56
N GLU A 470 -8.93 -9.38 19.59
CA GLU A 470 -8.62 -9.10 20.97
C GLU A 470 -8.60 -10.41 21.74
N ARG A 471 -7.63 -10.57 22.63
CA ARG A 471 -7.60 -11.71 23.54
C ARG A 471 -8.73 -11.54 24.57
N ASN A 472 -9.46 -12.61 24.85
CA ASN A 472 -10.37 -12.57 25.99
C ASN A 472 -9.57 -12.42 27.30
N SER A 473 -10.12 -11.70 28.29
CA SER A 473 -9.42 -11.35 29.53
C SER A 473 -9.11 -12.53 30.46
N ASN A 474 -9.45 -13.77 30.08
CA ASN A 474 -9.55 -14.90 31.00
C ASN A 474 -8.36 -15.88 30.94
N GLY A 475 -7.24 -15.53 30.31
CA GLY A 475 -6.06 -16.35 30.49
C GLY A 475 -4.74 -15.68 30.12
N ASP A 476 -3.67 -16.37 30.48
CA ASP A 476 -2.32 -15.86 30.48
C ASP A 476 -1.84 -15.50 29.07
N PRO A 477 -0.98 -14.48 28.93
CA PRO A 477 -0.31 -14.22 27.67
C PRO A 477 0.50 -15.45 27.23
N PRO A 478 0.43 -15.82 25.94
CA PRO A 478 1.18 -16.96 25.42
C PRO A 478 2.68 -16.81 25.63
N LYS A 479 3.33 -17.92 25.99
CA LYS A 479 4.74 -18.05 26.38
C LYS A 479 5.73 -17.83 25.23
N CYS A 480 5.25 -17.79 23.99
CA CYS A 480 6.04 -17.61 22.77
C CYS A 480 6.39 -16.14 22.44
N GLY A 481 6.23 -15.22 23.40
CA GLY A 481 6.84 -13.89 23.31
C GLY A 481 5.92 -12.77 22.83
N GLY A 482 5.05 -12.27 23.72
CA GLY A 482 4.52 -10.91 23.58
C GLY A 482 3.39 -10.74 22.57
N ILE A 483 2.54 -11.75 22.37
CA ILE A 483 1.34 -11.56 21.57
C ILE A 483 0.47 -10.46 22.24
N PRO A 484 0.17 -9.35 21.53
CA PRO A 484 -0.48 -8.20 22.14
C PRO A 484 -1.92 -8.51 22.53
N GLN A 485 -2.45 -7.76 23.50
CA GLN A 485 -3.86 -7.89 23.94
C GLN A 485 -4.84 -7.62 22.78
N GLU A 486 -4.44 -6.77 21.83
CA GLU A 486 -5.16 -6.38 20.63
C GLU A 486 -4.21 -6.48 19.43
N ASP A 487 -4.68 -7.00 18.30
CA ASP A 487 -3.90 -7.08 17.05
C ASP A 487 -4.80 -6.76 15.84
N VAL A 488 -4.19 -6.27 14.76
CA VAL A 488 -4.86 -6.05 13.47
C VAL A 488 -4.11 -6.82 12.40
N ILE A 489 -4.80 -7.77 11.79
CA ILE A 489 -4.26 -8.70 10.80
C ILE A 489 -4.82 -8.32 9.46
N VAL A 490 -3.94 -8.09 8.49
CA VAL A 490 -4.33 -7.73 7.12
C VAL A 490 -3.89 -8.82 6.17
N MET A 491 -4.82 -9.41 5.42
CA MET A 491 -4.51 -10.37 4.36
C MET A 491 -4.87 -9.75 3.00
N PRO A 492 -3.92 -9.64 2.05
CA PRO A 492 -4.25 -9.30 0.67
C PRO A 492 -5.09 -10.43 0.03
N LEU A 493 -6.19 -10.06 -0.64
CA LEU A 493 -7.15 -10.98 -1.26
C LEU A 493 -7.04 -10.99 -2.79
N THR A 494 -7.89 -11.77 -3.47
CA THR A 494 -7.88 -12.03 -4.93
C THR A 494 -7.60 -10.78 -5.77
N GLY A 495 -6.39 -10.74 -6.33
CA GLY A 495 -5.78 -9.58 -6.97
C GLY A 495 -4.36 -9.34 -6.45
N GLY A 496 -4.12 -9.60 -5.15
CA GLY A 496 -2.91 -9.15 -4.47
C GLY A 496 -2.90 -7.63 -4.38
N LEU A 497 -2.42 -7.07 -3.26
CA LEU A 497 -2.03 -5.66 -3.30
C LEU A 497 -0.90 -5.54 -4.34
N PRO A 498 -0.96 -4.57 -5.26
CA PRO A 498 0.16 -4.31 -6.15
C PRO A 498 1.46 -4.16 -5.32
N PRO A 499 2.58 -4.79 -5.68
CA PRO A 499 3.82 -4.69 -4.92
C PRO A 499 4.27 -3.24 -4.68
N LEU A 500 4.38 -2.81 -3.43
CA LEU A 500 4.74 -1.43 -3.04
C LEU A 500 6.26 -1.17 -3.04
N TYR A 501 7.01 -1.98 -3.78
CA TYR A 501 8.46 -1.96 -3.87
C TYR A 501 8.87 -2.09 -5.33
N GLU A 502 10.15 -1.81 -5.57
CA GLU A 502 10.76 -2.07 -6.86
C GLU A 502 10.74 -3.57 -7.16
N ILE A 503 9.98 -3.94 -8.19
CA ILE A 503 10.03 -5.26 -8.80
C ILE A 503 11.10 -5.22 -9.88
N ARG A 504 12.08 -6.11 -9.80
CA ARG A 504 13.13 -6.22 -10.81
C ARG A 504 13.16 -7.62 -11.41
N PHE A 505 12.85 -7.72 -12.69
CA PHE A 505 12.92 -8.95 -13.46
C PHE A 505 13.98 -8.82 -14.55
N ALA A 506 14.96 -9.73 -14.58
CA ALA A 506 16.11 -9.62 -15.48
C ALA A 506 16.46 -10.99 -16.09
N THR A 507 16.34 -11.11 -17.42
CA THR A 507 16.67 -12.37 -18.12
C THR A 507 18.16 -12.56 -18.35
N TRP A 508 18.94 -11.47 -18.39
CA TRP A 508 20.41 -11.52 -18.53
C TRP A 508 21.11 -12.26 -17.38
N ARG A 509 20.43 -12.47 -16.25
CA ARG A 509 20.93 -13.27 -15.12
C ARG A 509 21.24 -14.72 -15.48
N ARG A 510 20.72 -15.23 -16.61
CA ARG A 510 21.07 -16.55 -17.14
C ARG A 510 22.51 -16.63 -17.67
N TRP A 511 23.13 -15.49 -17.96
CA TRP A 511 24.47 -15.42 -18.55
C TRP A 511 25.50 -14.67 -17.69
N ALA A 512 25.05 -13.75 -16.82
CA ALA A 512 25.93 -12.89 -16.06
C ALA A 512 25.42 -12.67 -14.62
N GLU A 513 26.35 -12.66 -13.67
CA GLU A 513 26.07 -12.35 -12.26
C GLU A 513 25.78 -10.86 -12.03
N ARG A 514 26.25 -10.00 -12.94
CA ARG A 514 26.11 -8.54 -12.87
C ARG A 514 25.44 -8.00 -14.12
N ARG A 515 24.75 -6.87 -13.96
CA ARG A 515 24.06 -6.18 -15.05
C ARG A 515 25.05 -5.81 -16.16
N PRO A 516 24.86 -6.29 -17.40
CA PRO A 516 25.81 -6.07 -18.48
C PRO A 516 25.57 -4.70 -19.12
N GLU A 517 25.94 -3.63 -18.42
CA GLU A 517 25.69 -2.23 -18.87
C GLU A 517 26.21 -1.95 -20.28
N ALA A 518 27.36 -2.53 -20.65
CA ALA A 518 27.96 -2.37 -21.98
C ALA A 518 27.13 -3.01 -23.12
N LEU A 519 26.17 -3.88 -22.79
CA LEU A 519 25.30 -4.56 -23.75
C LEU A 519 23.91 -3.93 -23.85
N ALA A 520 23.61 -2.88 -23.06
CA ALA A 520 22.34 -2.19 -23.13
C ALA A 520 22.22 -1.45 -24.48
N VAL A 521 21.20 -1.79 -25.27
CA VAL A 521 20.98 -1.23 -26.61
C VAL A 521 19.74 -0.32 -26.71
N SER A 522 18.81 -0.43 -25.77
CA SER A 522 17.60 0.40 -25.76
C SER A 522 16.98 0.49 -24.36
N TYR A 523 16.27 1.59 -24.10
CA TYR A 523 15.59 1.90 -22.85
C TYR A 523 14.24 2.55 -23.13
N ALA A 524 13.21 2.16 -22.37
CA ALA A 524 11.90 2.80 -22.40
C ALA A 524 11.34 2.91 -20.98
N SER A 525 10.44 3.88 -20.79
CA SER A 525 9.73 4.09 -19.53
C SER A 525 8.27 4.41 -19.78
N ALA A 526 7.39 3.86 -18.95
CA ALA A 526 5.96 4.14 -19.00
C ALA A 526 5.39 4.25 -17.58
N LEU A 527 4.36 5.08 -17.42
CA LEU A 527 3.49 5.03 -16.25
C LEU A 527 2.35 4.06 -16.53
N ALA A 528 2.10 3.15 -15.60
CA ALA A 528 1.05 2.14 -15.72
C ALA A 528 0.33 1.96 -14.38
N ASP A 529 -1.01 2.01 -14.41
CA ASP A 529 -1.88 1.95 -13.24
C ASP A 529 -2.23 0.49 -12.93
N ALA A 530 -2.08 0.04 -11.68
CA ALA A 530 -2.57 -1.26 -11.20
C ALA A 530 -3.87 -1.10 -10.37
N GLY A 531 -4.65 -0.06 -10.67
CA GLY A 531 -5.87 0.34 -9.96
C GLY A 531 -5.58 1.24 -8.76
N GLU A 532 -4.74 0.76 -7.85
CA GLU A 532 -4.37 1.43 -6.59
C GLU A 532 -2.96 2.04 -6.62
N VAL A 533 -2.04 1.44 -7.38
CA VAL A 533 -0.64 1.88 -7.48
C VAL A 533 -0.32 2.17 -8.94
N THR A 534 0.14 3.38 -9.23
CA THR A 534 0.81 3.69 -10.50
C THR A 534 2.27 3.31 -10.35
N TYR A 535 2.74 2.52 -11.30
CA TYR A 535 4.14 2.16 -11.44
C TYR A 535 4.79 3.01 -12.51
N LYS A 536 6.02 3.44 -12.25
CA LYS A 536 6.96 3.73 -13.32
C LYS A 536 7.61 2.40 -13.72
N VAL A 537 7.27 1.92 -14.90
CA VAL A 537 7.81 0.69 -15.48
C VAL A 537 8.92 1.08 -16.45
N ASP A 538 10.15 0.72 -16.09
CA ASP A 538 11.36 0.91 -16.87
C ASP A 538 11.71 -0.42 -17.55
N LEU A 539 11.95 -0.40 -18.87
CA LEU A 539 12.42 -1.55 -19.64
C LEU A 539 13.79 -1.24 -20.24
N TRP A 540 14.74 -2.14 -20.03
CA TRP A 540 16.04 -2.15 -20.71
C TRP A 540 16.12 -3.37 -21.60
N VAL A 541 16.64 -3.19 -22.81
CA VAL A 541 16.93 -4.27 -23.75
C VAL A 541 18.44 -4.36 -23.92
N PHE A 542 18.96 -5.56 -23.74
CA PHE A 542 20.37 -5.90 -23.92
C PHE A 542 20.53 -6.75 -25.18
N ARG A 543 21.64 -6.58 -25.89
CA ARG A 543 21.95 -7.38 -27.07
C ARG A 543 23.31 -8.04 -26.91
N TYR A 544 23.33 -9.36 -27.03
CA TYR A 544 24.57 -10.13 -27.12
C TYR A 544 25.02 -10.21 -28.59
N PRO A 545 26.35 -10.15 -28.83
CA PRO A 545 26.93 -10.18 -30.18
C PRO A 545 26.63 -11.47 -30.95
#